data_AF-A0A5D4UE64-F1
#
_entry.id   AF-A0A5D4UE64-F1
#
_cell.length_a   1.000
_cell.length_b   1.000
_cell.length_c   1.000
_cell.angle_alpha   90.00
_cell.angle_beta   90.00
_cell.angle_gamma   90.00
#
_symmetry.space_group_name_H-M   'P 1'
#
loop_
_entity.id
_entity.type
_entity.pdbx_description
1 polymer ?
#
loop_
_entity_poly.entity_id
_entity_poly.type
_entity_poly.pdbx_seq_one_letter_code
_entity_poly.pdbx_strand_id
1 'polypeptide(L)'
;MTDEKQQIQQLKNEIKELKEHLSQSEQLIMDISAPIIPSIVPETILIPITGRLSPERFERIISKILDVSYGGDINTIIVDFSAISEKEIGEMDIFGTYIHNMAKAIGLMGIETLFVGFTPALTQVMINSGVRELKGIKSFLTFRTALQYLMSEKEITFQKINE
;
A
#
# COMPACT_ATOMS: atom_id res chain seq x y z
N MET A 1 28.91 44.36 6.01
CA MET A 1 28.19 44.11 4.74
C MET A 1 28.70 42.87 4.00
N THR A 2 30.02 42.67 3.85
CA THR A 2 30.57 41.48 3.15
C THR A 2 30.40 40.19 3.97
N ASP A 3 30.63 40.24 5.27
CA ASP A 3 30.48 39.09 6.18
C ASP A 3 29.03 38.63 6.32
N GLU A 4 28.07 39.54 6.45
CA GLU A 4 26.64 39.20 6.46
C GLU A 4 26.21 38.52 5.15
N LYS A 5 26.74 38.99 4.02
CA LYS A 5 26.41 38.41 2.71
C LYS A 5 27.00 37.00 2.56
N GLN A 6 28.20 36.77 3.10
CA GLN A 6 28.81 35.43 3.19
C GLN A 6 28.03 34.51 4.14
N GLN A 7 27.67 34.99 5.33
CA GLN A 7 26.87 34.25 6.31
C GLN A 7 25.51 33.83 5.73
N ILE A 8 24.80 34.74 5.07
CA ILE A 8 23.53 34.46 4.40
C ILE A 8 23.72 33.43 3.28
N GLN A 9 24.80 33.52 2.52
CA GLN A 9 25.08 32.56 1.45
C GLN A 9 25.38 31.16 2.01
N GLN A 10 26.10 31.09 3.13
CA GLN A 10 26.42 29.84 3.81
C GLN A 10 25.16 29.17 4.38
N LEU A 11 24.29 29.94 5.06
CA LEU A 11 22.99 29.46 5.54
C LEU A 11 22.09 29.00 4.39
N LYS A 12 22.09 29.70 3.24
CA LYS A 12 21.33 29.27 2.06
C LYS A 12 21.81 27.93 1.51
N ASN A 13 23.12 27.71 1.48
CA ASN A 13 23.69 26.45 1.04
C ASN A 13 23.34 25.31 2.02
N GLU A 14 23.46 25.55 3.32
CA GLU A 14 23.09 24.57 4.35
C GLU A 14 21.60 24.21 4.30
N ILE A 15 20.71 25.20 4.14
CA ILE A 15 19.27 24.95 3.94
C ILE A 15 19.02 24.11 2.68
N LYS A 16 19.78 24.34 1.60
CA LYS A 16 19.64 23.58 0.36
C LYS A 16 20.05 22.11 0.58
N GLU A 17 21.19 21.87 1.19
CA GLU A 17 21.67 20.52 1.51
C GLU A 17 20.70 19.78 2.44
N LEU A 18 20.20 20.44 3.49
CA LEU A 18 19.20 19.86 4.40
C LEU A 18 17.90 19.48 3.68
N LYS A 19 17.44 20.31 2.73
CA LYS A 19 16.27 19.99 1.91
C LYS A 19 16.50 18.80 0.98
N GLU A 20 17.68 18.69 0.39
CA GLU A 20 18.06 17.55 -0.45
C GLU A 20 18.10 16.25 0.39
N HIS A 21 18.72 16.27 1.56
CA HIS A 21 18.75 15.14 2.49
C HIS A 21 17.35 14.73 2.99
N LEU A 22 16.50 15.71 3.30
CA LEU A 22 15.12 15.45 3.70
C LEU A 22 14.36 14.76 2.57
N SER A 23 14.45 15.27 1.34
CA SER A 23 13.79 14.68 0.17
C SER A 23 14.26 13.25 -0.12
N GLN A 24 15.57 12.97 0.00
CA GLN A 24 16.11 11.61 -0.14
C GLN A 24 15.59 10.67 0.96
N SER A 25 15.52 11.17 2.20
CA SER A 25 15.01 10.39 3.33
C SER A 25 13.53 10.08 3.19
N GLU A 26 12.73 11.06 2.75
CA GLU A 26 11.31 10.87 2.43
C GLU A 26 11.14 9.82 1.32
N GLN A 27 11.95 9.87 0.26
CA GLN A 27 11.89 8.87 -0.81
C GLN A 27 12.22 7.46 -0.30
N LEU A 28 13.27 7.32 0.51
CA LEU A 28 13.64 6.03 1.10
C LEU A 28 12.54 5.49 2.01
N ILE A 29 11.97 6.33 2.88
CA ILE A 29 10.84 5.97 3.73
C ILE A 29 9.69 5.48 2.85
N MET A 30 9.38 6.19 1.76
CA MET A 30 8.32 5.81 0.86
C MET A 30 8.55 4.43 0.21
N ASP A 31 9.79 4.13 -0.20
CA ASP A 31 10.11 2.84 -0.85
C ASP A 31 9.93 1.65 0.09
N ILE A 32 10.27 1.80 1.38
CA ILE A 32 10.11 0.76 2.40
C ILE A 32 8.68 0.63 2.96
N SER A 33 7.82 1.63 2.74
CA SER A 33 6.49 1.67 3.36
C SER A 33 5.42 0.87 2.61
N ALA A 34 5.72 0.41 1.40
CA ALA A 34 4.87 -0.49 0.61
C ALA A 34 5.77 -1.42 -0.23
N PRO A 35 6.52 -2.34 0.40
CA PRO A 35 7.39 -3.27 -0.30
C PRO A 35 6.53 -4.27 -1.09
N ILE A 36 7.08 -4.81 -2.17
CA ILE A 36 6.40 -5.84 -2.98
C ILE A 36 7.05 -7.16 -2.66
N ILE A 37 6.25 -8.08 -2.13
CA ILE A 37 6.72 -9.38 -1.64
C ILE A 37 6.07 -10.47 -2.53
N PRO A 38 6.85 -11.24 -3.30
CA PRO A 38 6.32 -12.39 -4.04
C PRO A 38 5.70 -13.42 -3.08
N SER A 39 4.54 -13.93 -3.44
CA SER A 39 3.89 -15.02 -2.70
C SER A 39 4.46 -16.37 -3.11
N ILE A 40 4.29 -17.35 -2.23
CA ILE A 40 4.46 -18.78 -2.53
C ILE A 40 3.34 -19.33 -3.43
N VAL A 41 2.20 -18.64 -3.48
CA VAL A 41 1.13 -18.93 -4.44
C VAL A 41 1.52 -18.30 -5.78
N PRO A 42 1.48 -19.05 -6.91
CA PRO A 42 1.86 -18.54 -8.21
C PRO A 42 1.12 -17.26 -8.61
N GLU A 43 1.80 -16.38 -9.34
CA GLU A 43 1.25 -15.15 -9.95
C GLU A 43 0.61 -14.19 -8.92
N THR A 44 1.02 -14.32 -7.66
CA THR A 44 0.46 -13.58 -6.53
C THR A 44 1.56 -12.76 -5.85
N ILE A 45 1.27 -11.50 -5.55
CA ILE A 45 2.13 -10.64 -4.72
C ILE A 45 1.40 -10.13 -3.48
N LEU A 46 2.17 -9.84 -2.42
CA LEU A 46 1.73 -9.21 -1.18
C LEU A 46 2.34 -7.82 -1.06
N ILE A 47 1.52 -6.85 -0.66
CA ILE A 47 1.92 -5.47 -0.44
C ILE A 47 1.43 -5.04 0.95
N PRO A 48 2.29 -5.10 1.97
CA PRO A 48 1.96 -4.61 3.30
C PRO A 48 2.05 -3.09 3.35
N ILE A 49 1.01 -2.47 3.87
CA ILE A 49 0.92 -1.02 4.02
C ILE A 49 1.24 -0.68 5.48
N THR A 50 2.29 0.12 5.70
CA THR A 50 2.76 0.47 7.05
C THR A 50 2.93 1.98 7.22
N GLY A 51 2.75 2.52 8.43
CA GLY A 51 2.92 3.95 8.69
C GLY A 51 1.77 4.83 8.15
N ARG A 52 1.86 6.16 8.31
CA ARG A 52 0.78 7.09 7.98
C ARG A 52 0.37 7.04 6.50
N LEU A 53 -0.91 6.89 6.26
CA LEU A 53 -1.53 6.93 4.94
C LEU A 53 -2.09 8.31 4.68
N SER A 54 -1.61 8.97 3.63
CA SER A 54 -2.16 10.21 3.09
C SER A 54 -2.72 9.97 1.68
N PRO A 55 -3.56 10.88 1.15
CA PRO A 55 -3.98 10.90 -0.25
C PRO A 55 -2.86 10.67 -1.27
N GLU A 56 -1.77 11.43 -1.15
CA GLU A 56 -0.62 11.38 -2.07
C GLU A 56 0.06 10.02 -1.98
N ARG A 57 0.11 9.44 -0.77
CA ARG A 57 0.68 8.13 -0.57
C ARG A 57 -0.16 7.03 -1.22
N PHE A 58 -1.49 7.12 -1.16
CA PHE A 58 -2.38 6.19 -1.85
C PHE A 58 -2.14 6.19 -3.37
N GLU A 59 -2.08 7.37 -3.99
CA GLU A 59 -1.84 7.49 -5.44
C GLU A 59 -0.48 6.88 -5.84
N ARG A 60 0.56 7.10 -5.04
CA ARG A 60 1.88 6.52 -5.28
C ARG A 60 1.88 5.00 -5.10
N ILE A 61 1.17 4.46 -4.10
CA ILE A 61 1.01 3.01 -3.93
C ILE A 61 0.31 2.41 -5.14
N ILE A 62 -0.81 3.00 -5.58
CA ILE A 62 -1.54 2.53 -6.78
C ILE A 62 -0.60 2.54 -7.98
N SER A 63 0.11 3.66 -8.23
CA SER A 63 1.04 3.76 -9.36
C SER A 63 2.11 2.67 -9.33
N LYS A 64 2.74 2.46 -8.16
CA LYS A 64 3.74 1.40 -7.97
C LYS A 64 3.17 0.00 -8.24
N ILE A 65 1.93 -0.25 -7.83
CA ILE A 65 1.23 -1.52 -8.09
C ILE A 65 1.06 -1.74 -9.59
N LEU A 66 0.56 -0.73 -10.30
CA LEU A 66 0.31 -0.81 -11.75
C LEU A 66 1.63 -1.04 -12.51
N ASP A 67 2.69 -0.33 -12.14
CA ASP A 67 4.01 -0.45 -12.76
C ASP A 67 4.60 -1.86 -12.61
N VAL A 68 4.55 -2.44 -11.41
CA VAL A 68 5.06 -3.80 -11.18
C VAL A 68 4.18 -4.86 -11.85
N SER A 69 2.87 -4.62 -11.89
CA SER A 69 1.91 -5.51 -12.54
C SER A 69 2.10 -5.58 -14.05
N TYR A 70 2.55 -4.50 -14.70
CA TYR A 70 2.78 -4.48 -16.14
C TYR A 70 3.98 -5.34 -16.58
N GLY A 71 4.96 -5.54 -15.70
CA GLY A 71 6.23 -6.19 -16.03
C GLY A 71 6.32 -7.68 -15.69
N GLY A 72 5.30 -8.30 -15.11
CA GLY A 72 5.35 -9.69 -14.66
C GLY A 72 4.03 -10.44 -14.80
N ASP A 73 4.10 -11.77 -14.70
CA ASP A 73 2.93 -12.65 -14.69
C ASP A 73 2.22 -12.57 -13.33
N ILE A 74 1.52 -11.46 -13.08
CA ILE A 74 0.76 -11.21 -11.86
C ILE A 74 -0.72 -11.15 -12.21
N ASN A 75 -1.51 -12.03 -11.60
CA ASN A 75 -2.97 -11.99 -11.71
C ASN A 75 -3.68 -11.83 -10.36
N THR A 76 -2.93 -11.82 -9.25
CA THR A 76 -3.48 -11.57 -7.93
C THR A 76 -2.57 -10.68 -7.09
N ILE A 77 -3.17 -9.70 -6.41
CA ILE A 77 -2.50 -8.82 -5.46
C ILE A 77 -3.22 -8.90 -4.12
N ILE A 78 -2.45 -9.10 -3.05
CA ILE A 78 -2.93 -8.99 -1.69
C ILE A 78 -2.41 -7.69 -1.08
N VAL A 79 -3.31 -6.81 -0.64
CA VAL A 79 -2.97 -5.56 0.04
C VAL A 79 -3.26 -5.72 1.53
N ASP A 80 -2.23 -5.61 2.36
CA ASP A 80 -2.29 -5.89 3.79
C ASP A 80 -2.30 -4.61 4.63
N PHE A 81 -3.41 -4.39 5.32
CA PHE A 81 -3.68 -3.26 6.20
C PHE A 81 -3.55 -3.62 7.68
N SER A 82 -2.99 -4.78 8.03
CA SER A 82 -2.85 -5.23 9.42
C SER A 82 -2.06 -4.27 10.32
N ALA A 83 -1.17 -3.47 9.74
CA ALA A 83 -0.39 -2.43 10.42
C ALA A 83 -1.03 -1.03 10.35
N ILE A 84 -2.25 -0.90 9.83
CA ILE A 84 -2.97 0.37 9.67
C ILE A 84 -4.17 0.42 10.61
N SER A 85 -4.15 1.39 11.51
CA SER A 85 -5.28 1.75 12.37
C SER A 85 -5.82 3.13 12.00
N GLU A 86 -6.85 3.56 12.73
CA GLU A 86 -7.44 4.91 12.60
C GLU A 86 -6.38 6.02 12.76
N LYS A 87 -5.33 5.79 13.57
CA LYS A 87 -4.25 6.76 13.78
C LYS A 87 -3.41 7.01 12.53
N GLU A 88 -3.17 5.95 11.75
CA GLU A 88 -2.37 6.04 10.54
C GLU A 88 -3.12 6.68 9.38
N ILE A 89 -4.45 6.53 9.32
CA ILE A 89 -5.30 7.17 8.31
C ILE A 89 -5.69 8.61 8.68
N GLY A 90 -5.60 9.00 9.96
CA GLY A 90 -5.92 10.36 10.41
C GLY A 90 -7.38 10.74 10.09
N GLU A 91 -7.58 11.94 9.52
CA GLU A 91 -8.90 12.49 9.16
C GLU A 91 -9.35 12.09 7.74
N MET A 92 -8.91 10.94 7.24
CA MET A 92 -9.32 10.46 5.91
C MET A 92 -10.76 9.92 5.91
N ASP A 93 -11.74 10.84 5.89
CA ASP A 93 -13.17 10.52 5.72
C ASP A 93 -13.47 9.78 4.40
N ILE A 94 -12.53 9.83 3.46
CA ILE A 94 -12.63 9.26 2.11
C ILE A 94 -11.82 7.96 1.94
N PHE A 95 -11.39 7.31 3.03
CA PHE A 95 -10.61 6.06 2.98
C PHE A 95 -11.25 5.00 2.07
N GLY A 96 -12.57 4.78 2.16
CA GLY A 96 -13.26 3.81 1.30
C GLY A 96 -13.18 4.15 -0.19
N THR A 97 -13.22 5.45 -0.54
CA THR A 97 -13.06 5.90 -1.94
C THR A 97 -11.69 5.52 -2.49
N TYR A 98 -10.63 5.65 -1.70
CA TYR A 98 -9.29 5.23 -2.11
C TYR A 98 -9.19 3.72 -2.32
N ILE A 99 -9.78 2.92 -1.42
CA ILE A 99 -9.81 1.47 -1.58
C ILE A 99 -10.58 1.07 -2.83
N HIS A 100 -11.73 1.69 -3.07
CA HIS A 100 -12.52 1.45 -4.27
C HIS A 100 -11.74 1.82 -5.55
N ASN A 101 -11.10 2.98 -5.57
CA ASN A 101 -10.30 3.44 -6.71
C ASN A 101 -9.10 2.52 -6.97
N MET A 102 -8.43 2.06 -5.91
CA MET A 102 -7.34 1.08 -6.02
C MET A 102 -7.83 -0.23 -6.64
N ALA A 103 -8.89 -0.83 -6.08
CA ALA A 103 -9.46 -2.08 -6.60
C ALA A 103 -9.90 -1.93 -8.06
N LYS A 104 -10.52 -0.80 -8.42
CA LYS A 104 -10.96 -0.51 -9.79
C LYS A 104 -9.78 -0.34 -10.75
N ALA A 105 -8.76 0.43 -10.37
CA ALA A 105 -7.58 0.66 -11.21
C ALA A 105 -6.84 -0.65 -11.51
N ILE A 106 -6.62 -1.47 -10.48
CA ILE A 106 -5.96 -2.78 -10.61
C ILE A 106 -6.85 -3.75 -11.40
N GLY A 107 -8.15 -3.77 -11.14
CA GLY A 107 -9.11 -4.61 -11.87
C GLY A 107 -9.20 -4.28 -13.36
N LEU A 108 -8.96 -3.03 -13.77
CA LEU A 108 -8.86 -2.66 -15.19
C LEU A 108 -7.65 -3.31 -15.90
N MET A 109 -6.62 -3.70 -15.15
CA MET A 109 -5.51 -4.51 -15.68
C MET A 109 -5.83 -6.02 -15.73
N GLY A 110 -7.04 -6.43 -15.32
CA GLY A 110 -7.43 -7.83 -15.24
C GLY A 110 -6.88 -8.58 -14.02
N ILE A 111 -6.44 -7.84 -12.99
CA ILE A 111 -5.79 -8.40 -11.81
C ILE A 111 -6.76 -8.41 -10.63
N GLU A 112 -6.88 -9.54 -9.95
CA GLU A 112 -7.69 -9.66 -8.75
C GLU A 112 -7.01 -9.00 -7.56
N THR A 113 -7.74 -8.16 -6.82
CA THR A 113 -7.24 -7.54 -5.59
C THR A 113 -7.94 -8.12 -4.36
N LEU A 114 -7.16 -8.63 -3.41
CA LEU A 114 -7.63 -9.09 -2.11
C LEU A 114 -7.14 -8.14 -1.02
N PHE A 115 -8.05 -7.68 -0.17
CA PHE A 115 -7.72 -6.83 0.97
C PHE A 115 -7.64 -7.66 2.25
N VAL A 116 -6.61 -7.46 3.07
CA VAL A 116 -6.48 -8.17 4.35
C VAL A 116 -6.18 -7.23 5.51
N GLY A 117 -6.48 -7.67 6.73
CA GLY A 117 -6.05 -6.97 7.94
C GLY A 117 -6.86 -5.73 8.29
N PHE A 118 -8.06 -5.53 7.71
CA PHE A 118 -8.96 -4.47 8.16
C PHE A 118 -9.36 -4.68 9.62
N THR A 119 -8.96 -3.73 10.48
CA THR A 119 -9.36 -3.71 11.88
C THR A 119 -10.84 -3.29 11.99
N PRO A 120 -11.52 -3.58 13.13
CA PRO A 120 -12.89 -3.13 13.34
C PRO A 120 -13.07 -1.62 13.18
N ALA A 121 -12.12 -0.82 13.70
CA ALA A 121 -12.13 0.64 13.54
C ALA A 121 -12.02 1.05 12.07
N LEU A 122 -11.06 0.48 11.33
CA LEU A 122 -10.87 0.79 9.91
C LEU A 122 -12.08 0.36 9.07
N THR A 123 -12.75 -0.72 9.47
CA THR A 123 -13.99 -1.20 8.84
C THR A 123 -15.12 -0.19 9.04
N GLN A 124 -15.26 0.38 10.25
CA GLN A 124 -16.25 1.44 10.50
C GLN A 124 -15.98 2.69 9.67
N VAL A 125 -14.72 3.11 9.57
CA VAL A 125 -14.33 4.23 8.68
C VAL A 125 -14.69 3.92 7.22
N MET A 126 -14.40 2.71 6.74
CA MET A 126 -14.75 2.30 5.38
C MET A 126 -16.26 2.37 5.12
N ILE A 127 -17.10 1.90 6.04
CA ILE A 127 -18.57 1.98 5.89
C ILE A 127 -19.06 3.44 5.92
N ASN A 128 -18.50 4.26 6.81
CA ASN A 128 -18.93 5.64 7.00
C ASN A 128 -18.48 6.60 5.89
N SER A 129 -17.48 6.21 5.09
CA SER A 129 -16.96 7.01 3.97
C SER A 129 -17.93 7.20 2.79
N GLY A 130 -19.16 6.69 2.88
CA GLY A 130 -20.21 6.94 1.89
C GLY A 130 -20.07 6.15 0.58
N VAL A 131 -19.17 5.14 0.53
CA VAL A 131 -19.05 4.21 -0.59
C VAL A 131 -20.34 3.38 -0.67
N ARG A 132 -21.22 3.77 -1.60
CA ARG A 132 -22.55 3.16 -1.78
C ARG A 132 -22.49 1.71 -2.25
N GLU A 133 -21.38 1.30 -2.86
CA GLU A 133 -21.17 -0.04 -3.38
C GLU A 133 -19.77 -0.53 -3.05
N LEU A 134 -19.66 -1.42 -2.07
CA LEU A 134 -18.45 -2.22 -1.81
C LEU A 134 -18.36 -3.42 -2.76
N LYS A 135 -19.18 -3.45 -3.82
CA LYS A 135 -19.16 -4.52 -4.82
C LYS A 135 -17.77 -4.57 -5.46
N GLY A 136 -17.16 -5.74 -5.44
CA GLY A 136 -15.80 -5.96 -5.94
C GLY A 136 -14.69 -5.83 -4.89
N ILE A 137 -15.00 -5.41 -3.66
CA ILE A 137 -14.04 -5.48 -2.55
C ILE A 137 -14.11 -6.89 -1.95
N LYS A 138 -13.09 -7.68 -2.22
CA LYS A 138 -12.91 -9.01 -1.63
C LYS A 138 -11.91 -8.90 -0.48
N SER A 139 -12.35 -9.24 0.73
CA SER A 139 -11.51 -9.09 1.92
C SER A 139 -11.46 -10.33 2.80
N PHE A 140 -10.36 -10.46 3.53
CA PHE A 140 -10.14 -11.51 4.52
C PHE A 140 -9.58 -10.91 5.81
N LEU A 141 -9.80 -11.58 6.93
CA LEU A 141 -9.28 -11.10 8.21
C LEU A 141 -7.75 -11.07 8.24
N THR A 142 -7.09 -12.07 7.64
CA THR A 142 -5.64 -12.22 7.67
C THR A 142 -5.07 -12.63 6.31
N PHE A 143 -3.80 -12.31 6.08
CA PHE A 143 -3.03 -12.83 4.95
C PHE A 143 -3.10 -14.36 4.84
N ARG A 144 -3.05 -15.07 5.98
CA ARG A 144 -3.16 -16.54 6.01
C ARG A 144 -4.47 -17.03 5.40
N THR A 145 -5.59 -16.42 5.76
CA THR A 145 -6.91 -16.83 5.25
C THR A 145 -7.04 -16.52 3.76
N ALA A 146 -6.50 -15.39 3.30
CA ALA A 146 -6.44 -15.06 1.87
C ALA A 146 -5.58 -16.07 1.09
N LEU A 147 -4.44 -16.49 1.64
CA LEU A 147 -3.62 -17.54 1.03
C LEU A 147 -4.37 -18.87 0.94
N GLN A 148 -5.04 -19.30 2.01
CA GLN A 148 -5.84 -20.53 2.00
C GLN A 148 -6.94 -20.50 0.93
N TYR A 149 -7.57 -19.34 0.76
CA TYR A 149 -8.53 -19.10 -0.30
C TYR A 149 -7.90 -19.27 -1.69
N LEU A 150 -6.80 -18.56 -1.97
CA LEU A 150 -6.13 -18.64 -3.27
C LEU A 150 -5.57 -20.02 -3.59
N MET A 151 -5.05 -20.71 -2.58
CA MET A 151 -4.59 -22.09 -2.72
C MET A 151 -5.73 -23.02 -3.12
N SER A 152 -6.91 -22.84 -2.54
CA SER A 152 -8.10 -23.62 -2.91
C SER A 152 -8.54 -23.32 -4.36
N GLU A 153 -8.56 -22.05 -4.76
CA GLU A 153 -8.91 -21.64 -6.14
C GLU A 153 -7.92 -22.16 -7.19
N LYS A 154 -6.63 -22.17 -6.86
CA LYS A 154 -5.56 -22.62 -7.77
C LYS A 154 -5.25 -24.13 -7.64
N GLU A 155 -6.05 -24.87 -6.86
CA GLU A 155 -5.89 -26.32 -6.63
C GLU A 155 -4.51 -26.71 -6.05
N ILE A 156 -3.95 -25.85 -5.19
CA ILE A 156 -2.66 -26.04 -4.52
C ILE A 156 -2.90 -26.40 -3.05
N THR A 157 -2.08 -27.29 -2.49
CA THR A 157 -2.11 -27.62 -1.06
C THR A 157 -0.71 -27.58 -0.45
N PHE A 158 -0.64 -27.31 0.85
CA PHE A 158 0.58 -27.54 1.61
C PHE A 158 0.69 -29.03 1.93
N GLN A 159 1.78 -29.65 1.51
CA GLN A 159 2.12 -31.00 1.93
C GLN A 159 3.22 -30.93 2.99
N LYS A 160 3.03 -31.65 4.10
CA LYS A 160 4.10 -31.86 5.06
C LYS A 160 5.14 -32.80 4.44
N ILE A 161 6.39 -32.38 4.44
CA ILE A 161 7.48 -33.24 3.98
C ILE A 161 7.78 -34.21 5.14
N ASN A 162 7.46 -35.50 4.95
CA ASN A 162 7.68 -36.63 5.88
C ASN A 162 6.57 -36.97 6.90
N GLU A 163 5.30 -36.83 6.53
CA GLU A 163 4.21 -37.64 7.14
C GLU A 163 3.67 -38.65 6.12
#